data_AF-A0A0D1ZK35-F1
#
_entry.id   AF-A0A0D1ZK35-F1
#
_cell.length_a   1.000
_cell.length_b   1.000
_cell.length_c   1.000
_cell.angle_alpha   90.00
_cell.angle_beta   90.00
_cell.angle_gamma   90.00
#
_symmetry.space_group_name_H-M   'P 1'
#
loop_
_entity.id
_entity.type
_entity.pdbx_description
1 polymer ?
#
loop_
_entity_poly.entity_id
_entity_poly.type
_entity_poly.pdbx_seq_one_letter_code
_entity_poly.pdbx_strand_id
1 'polypeptide(L)'
;MATKHSLQRLSSPSRGVSPAVHILGLGSFIYSYKWLVEHPNPINQAYGWHFQYLTIIGLTLSTTTFILGILADISLSRALFTAKNVMTLTAAPLEVLISLLYWGLRAIDPALVVPPELELPWPADLSFHLAPTVFLLLDILLLSPPWSIRALPSLGLSSAIAIAYWLWIELCFSHNGFYPYPLFALLHFSHRVLLFASCAVAMAGLTSALKTVYALVNGVDIPAERPVKLQRRK
;
A
#
# COMPACT_ATOMS: atom_id res chain seq x y z
N MET A 1 14.82 -21.04 16.98
CA MET A 1 14.71 -20.63 15.56
C MET A 1 13.23 -20.56 15.16
N ALA A 2 12.84 -19.58 14.35
CA ALA A 2 11.53 -19.58 13.71
C ALA A 2 11.54 -20.64 12.59
N THR A 3 10.65 -21.62 12.66
CA THR A 3 10.51 -22.64 11.62
C THR A 3 9.86 -22.00 10.39
N LYS A 4 10.54 -22.09 9.25
CA LYS A 4 10.04 -21.63 7.95
C LYS A 4 8.68 -22.30 7.65
N HIS A 5 7.68 -21.50 7.27
CA HIS A 5 6.40 -22.02 6.80
C HIS A 5 6.60 -22.73 5.46
N SER A 6 5.96 -23.89 5.26
CA SER A 6 6.16 -24.73 4.06
C SER A 6 5.89 -23.99 2.74
N LEU A 7 4.94 -23.04 2.77
CA LEU A 7 4.55 -22.23 1.61
C LEU A 7 5.40 -20.98 1.38
N GLN A 8 6.35 -20.65 2.27
CA GLN A 8 7.33 -19.60 1.97
C GLN A 8 8.33 -20.14 0.94
N ARG A 9 8.52 -19.42 -0.18
CA ARG A 9 9.55 -19.81 -1.16
C ARG A 9 10.95 -19.66 -0.58
N LEU A 10 11.25 -18.51 0.00
CA LEU A 10 12.53 -18.24 0.66
C LEU A 10 12.36 -18.21 2.18
N SER A 11 13.44 -18.49 2.91
CA SER A 11 13.41 -18.45 4.38
C SER A 11 13.26 -17.01 4.86
N SER A 12 12.19 -16.73 5.61
CA SER A 12 11.97 -15.45 6.29
C SER A 12 11.19 -15.67 7.60
N PRO A 13 11.53 -15.00 8.72
CA PRO A 13 12.69 -14.13 8.85
C PRO A 13 13.98 -14.95 8.77
N SER A 14 15.03 -14.40 8.15
CA SER A 14 16.33 -15.05 8.05
C SER A 14 17.45 -14.03 7.94
N ARG A 15 18.72 -14.44 8.11
CA ARG A 15 19.89 -13.58 7.88
C ARG A 15 20.49 -13.74 6.47
N GLY A 16 19.72 -14.34 5.56
CA GLY A 16 20.13 -14.62 4.18
C GLY A 16 19.53 -13.61 3.20
N VAL A 17 18.72 -14.10 2.26
CA VAL A 17 18.13 -13.27 1.18
C VAL A 17 17.07 -12.29 1.70
N SER A 18 16.32 -12.65 2.75
CA SER A 18 15.23 -11.82 3.31
C SER A 18 15.66 -10.38 3.64
N PRO A 19 16.74 -10.15 4.42
CA PRO A 19 17.15 -8.79 4.78
C PRO A 19 17.69 -8.03 3.58
N ALA A 20 18.24 -8.69 2.55
CA ALA A 20 18.67 -8.00 1.34
C ALA A 20 17.48 -7.37 0.60
N VAL A 21 16.36 -8.09 0.47
CA VAL A 21 15.12 -7.54 -0.13
C VAL A 21 14.59 -6.38 0.70
N HIS A 22 14.53 -6.54 2.03
CA HIS A 22 14.02 -5.48 2.90
C HIS A 22 14.95 -4.25 2.96
N ILE A 23 16.27 -4.41 2.93
CA ILE A 23 17.23 -3.30 2.92
C ILE A 23 17.17 -2.55 1.60
N LEU A 24 17.11 -3.25 0.46
CA LEU A 24 17.00 -2.62 -0.85
C LEU A 24 15.68 -1.82 -0.98
N GLY A 25 14.56 -2.39 -0.53
CA GLY A 25 13.29 -1.68 -0.51
C GLY A 25 13.32 -0.47 0.41
N LEU A 26 13.85 -0.62 1.63
CA LEU A 26 13.99 0.51 2.56
C LEU A 26 14.89 1.61 1.99
N GLY A 27 15.98 1.25 1.30
CA GLY A 27 16.84 2.21 0.60
C GLY A 27 16.08 3.01 -0.46
N SER A 28 15.23 2.35 -1.26
CA SER A 28 14.35 3.01 -2.24
C SER A 28 13.33 3.95 -1.58
N PHE A 29 12.80 3.58 -0.42
CA PHE A 29 11.82 4.41 0.29
C PHE A 29 12.49 5.62 0.96
N ILE A 30 13.68 5.42 1.54
CA ILE A 30 14.51 6.51 2.05
C ILE A 30 14.87 7.49 0.95
N TYR A 31 15.22 7.01 -0.25
CA TYR A 31 15.46 7.87 -1.41
C TYR A 31 14.24 8.75 -1.73
N SER A 32 13.03 8.18 -1.68
CA SER A 32 11.78 8.92 -1.89
C SER A 32 11.55 9.99 -0.82
N TYR A 33 11.76 9.69 0.47
CA TYR A 33 11.67 10.73 1.52
C TYR A 33 12.75 11.80 1.39
N LYS A 34 13.98 11.39 1.06
CA LYS A 34 15.09 12.31 0.81
C LYS A 34 14.74 13.29 -0.31
N TRP A 35 14.11 12.80 -1.37
CA TRP A 35 13.63 13.64 -2.48
C TRP A 35 12.69 14.75 -2.00
N LEU A 36 11.71 14.44 -1.14
CA LEU A 36 10.75 15.44 -0.60
C LEU A 36 11.42 16.56 0.21
N VAL A 37 12.55 16.25 0.84
CA VAL A 37 13.31 17.21 1.66
C VAL A 37 14.24 18.05 0.78
N GLU A 38 14.90 17.43 -0.20
CA GLU A 38 15.87 18.11 -1.06
C GLU A 38 15.23 18.93 -2.19
N HIS A 39 13.97 18.66 -2.53
CA HIS A 39 13.23 19.37 -3.59
C HIS A 39 11.96 20.03 -3.00
N PRO A 40 12.13 21.07 -2.15
CA PRO A 40 11.00 21.72 -1.52
C PRO A 40 10.09 22.40 -2.57
N ASN A 41 8.78 22.28 -2.37
CA ASN A 41 7.76 22.91 -3.18
C ASN A 41 6.66 23.50 -2.28
N PRO A 42 5.61 24.16 -2.81
CA PRO A 42 4.58 24.77 -1.97
C PRO A 42 3.91 23.82 -0.96
N ILE A 43 3.89 22.51 -1.23
CA ILE A 43 3.36 21.50 -0.30
C ILE A 43 4.18 21.41 1.00
N ASN A 44 5.48 21.74 0.97
CA ASN A 44 6.33 21.74 2.17
C ASN A 44 5.84 22.74 3.24
N GLN A 45 5.07 23.75 2.85
CA GLN A 45 4.50 24.77 3.75
C GLN A 45 3.01 24.53 4.06
N ALA A 46 2.40 23.51 3.46
CA ALA A 46 0.99 23.22 3.59
C ALA A 46 0.68 22.39 4.85
N TYR A 47 -0.52 22.55 5.39
CA TYR A 47 -1.05 21.70 6.45
C TYR A 47 -1.07 20.23 6.00
N GLY A 48 -0.60 19.33 6.88
CA GLY A 48 -0.43 17.92 6.56
C GLY A 48 0.85 17.61 5.78
N TRP A 49 1.66 18.61 5.40
CA TRP A 49 2.89 18.43 4.64
C TRP A 49 2.64 17.56 3.40
N HIS A 50 3.61 16.72 3.01
CA HIS A 50 3.42 15.75 1.93
C HIS A 50 2.49 14.56 2.30
N PHE A 51 2.06 14.42 3.56
CA PHE A 51 1.11 13.38 3.97
C PHE A 51 -0.33 13.64 3.50
N GLN A 52 -0.58 14.74 2.80
CA GLN A 52 -1.81 14.94 2.03
C GLN A 52 -1.95 13.92 0.90
N TYR A 53 -0.83 13.46 0.33
CA TYR A 53 -0.81 12.47 -0.74
C TYR A 53 -0.94 11.05 -0.17
N LEU A 54 -1.94 10.31 -0.68
CA LEU A 54 -2.08 8.88 -0.40
C LEU A 54 -0.79 8.09 -0.71
N THR A 55 -0.03 8.49 -1.74
CA THR A 55 1.28 7.91 -2.07
C THR A 55 2.25 7.97 -0.90
N ILE A 56 2.30 9.08 -0.15
CA ILE A 56 3.23 9.24 0.98
C ILE A 56 2.74 8.50 2.22
N ILE A 57 1.42 8.42 2.43
CA ILE A 57 0.83 7.57 3.48
C ILE A 57 1.15 6.10 3.20
N GLY A 58 0.96 5.64 1.95
CA GLY A 58 1.33 4.30 1.48
C GLY A 58 2.81 4.04 1.72
N LEU A 59 3.68 4.94 1.25
CA LEU A 59 5.14 4.84 1.40
C LEU A 59 5.55 4.72 2.88
N THR A 60 4.84 5.39 3.79
CA THR A 60 5.08 5.30 5.24
C THR A 60 4.75 3.93 5.79
N LEU A 61 3.62 3.36 5.33
CA LEU A 61 3.20 2.02 5.70
C LEU A 61 4.19 0.96 5.15
N SER A 62 4.64 1.13 3.90
CA SER A 62 5.67 0.32 3.25
C SER A 62 7.00 0.39 3.99
N THR A 63 7.44 1.59 4.36
CA THR A 63 8.66 1.84 5.14
C THR A 63 8.61 1.16 6.50
N THR A 64 7.50 1.32 7.22
CA THR A 64 7.31 0.68 8.53
C THR A 64 7.33 -0.85 8.40
N THR A 65 6.67 -1.38 7.37
CA THR A 65 6.65 -2.82 7.06
C THR A 65 8.08 -3.35 6.85
N PHE A 66 8.90 -2.64 6.07
CA PHE A 66 10.26 -3.07 5.73
C PHE A 66 11.22 -2.90 6.91
N ILE A 67 11.05 -1.88 7.75
CA ILE A 67 11.78 -1.75 9.03
C ILE A 67 11.48 -2.95 9.93
N LEU A 68 10.19 -3.30 10.11
CA LEU A 68 9.80 -4.48 10.89
C LEU A 68 10.39 -5.77 10.30
N GLY A 69 10.44 -5.88 8.97
CA GLY A 69 11.09 -6.99 8.25
C GLY A 69 12.57 -7.12 8.56
N ILE A 70 13.33 -6.02 8.46
CA ILE A 70 14.77 -5.98 8.80
C ILE A 70 14.99 -6.36 10.28
N LEU A 71 14.21 -5.77 11.18
CA LEU A 71 14.32 -6.08 12.61
C LEU A 71 13.99 -7.55 12.88
N ALA A 72 12.99 -8.11 12.22
CA ALA A 72 12.66 -9.53 12.30
C ALA A 72 13.79 -10.42 11.76
N ASP A 73 14.42 -10.03 10.64
CA ASP A 73 15.52 -10.78 10.01
C ASP A 73 16.78 -10.81 10.87
N ILE A 74 17.15 -9.68 11.48
CA ILE A 74 18.33 -9.60 12.36
C ILE A 74 18.09 -10.36 13.67
N SER A 75 16.93 -10.15 14.30
CA SER A 75 16.61 -10.71 15.62
C SER A 75 16.05 -12.14 15.57
N LEU A 76 15.59 -12.58 14.40
CA LEU A 76 14.79 -13.81 14.22
C LEU A 76 13.51 -13.84 15.08
N SER A 77 12.98 -12.66 15.42
CA SER A 77 11.78 -12.51 16.24
C SER A 77 10.51 -12.83 15.47
N ARG A 78 9.74 -13.80 15.98
CA ARG A 78 8.41 -14.15 15.44
C ARG A 78 7.42 -13.01 15.60
N ALA A 79 7.51 -12.24 16.69
CA ALA A 79 6.59 -11.13 16.95
C ALA A 79 6.75 -10.01 15.91
N LEU A 80 8.01 -9.63 15.62
CA LEU A 80 8.30 -8.63 14.59
C LEU A 80 7.90 -9.12 13.20
N PHE A 81 8.14 -10.40 12.90
CA PHE A 81 7.72 -10.98 11.63
C PHE A 81 6.20 -11.00 11.48
N THR A 82 5.45 -11.37 12.52
CA THR A 82 3.99 -11.28 12.52
C THR A 82 3.52 -9.84 12.34
N ALA A 83 4.10 -8.87 13.06
CA ALA A 83 3.75 -7.46 12.90
C ALA A 83 3.97 -6.96 11.47
N LYS A 84 5.13 -7.28 10.88
CA LYS A 84 5.44 -7.01 9.46
C LYS A 84 4.37 -7.59 8.53
N ASN A 85 4.01 -8.87 8.71
CA ASN A 85 3.03 -9.54 7.86
C ASN A 85 1.61 -8.97 8.05
N VAL A 86 1.24 -8.53 9.25
CA VAL A 86 -0.03 -7.83 9.52
C VAL A 86 -0.08 -6.49 8.79
N MET A 87 1.00 -5.70 8.85
CA MET A 87 1.08 -4.42 8.13
C MET A 87 0.98 -4.61 6.60
N THR A 88 1.62 -5.68 6.11
CA THR A 88 1.63 -6.08 4.71
C THR A 88 0.22 -6.35 4.14
N LEU A 89 -0.72 -6.82 4.98
CA LEU A 89 -2.13 -7.04 4.59
C LEU A 89 -2.79 -5.78 4.02
N THR A 90 -2.36 -4.62 4.51
CA THR A 90 -2.85 -3.31 4.08
C THR A 90 -1.90 -2.68 3.07
N ALA A 91 -0.58 -2.73 3.35
CA ALA A 91 0.43 -2.03 2.55
C ALA A 91 0.42 -2.46 1.09
N ALA A 92 0.46 -3.76 0.82
CA ALA A 92 0.59 -4.26 -0.54
C ALA A 92 -0.63 -3.97 -1.44
N PRO A 93 -1.89 -4.28 -1.04
CA PRO A 93 -3.04 -3.92 -1.89
C PRO A 93 -3.20 -2.40 -2.02
N LEU A 94 -2.84 -1.61 -0.99
CA LEU A 94 -2.88 -0.16 -1.06
C LEU A 94 -1.87 0.40 -2.07
N GLU A 95 -0.62 -0.07 -2.05
CA GLU A 95 0.43 0.39 -2.95
C GLU A 95 0.17 -0.02 -4.40
N VAL A 96 -0.35 -1.24 -4.60
CA VAL A 96 -0.82 -1.67 -5.93
C VAL A 96 -1.94 -0.75 -6.41
N LEU A 97 -2.90 -0.40 -5.55
CA LEU A 97 -3.96 0.55 -5.90
C LEU A 97 -3.40 1.94 -6.24
N ILE A 98 -2.50 2.48 -5.41
CA ILE A 98 -1.84 3.78 -5.65
C ILE A 98 -1.14 3.77 -7.00
N SER A 99 -0.38 2.72 -7.31
CA SER A 99 0.33 2.60 -8.59
C SER A 99 -0.64 2.55 -9.77
N LEU A 100 -1.72 1.76 -9.68
CA LEU A 100 -2.74 1.68 -10.73
C LEU A 100 -3.48 3.00 -10.94
N LEU A 101 -3.85 3.68 -9.85
CA LEU A 101 -4.50 4.99 -9.92
C LEU A 101 -3.57 6.03 -10.53
N TYR A 102 -2.32 6.11 -10.05
CA TYR A 102 -1.35 7.09 -10.53
C TYR A 102 -1.08 6.94 -12.03
N TRP A 103 -0.61 5.75 -12.45
CA TRP A 103 -0.26 5.52 -13.85
C TRP A 103 -1.49 5.49 -14.76
N GLY A 104 -2.63 5.00 -14.26
CA GLY A 104 -3.89 5.00 -15.00
C GLY A 104 -4.42 6.40 -15.28
N LEU A 105 -4.45 7.27 -14.26
CA LEU A 105 -4.85 8.67 -14.42
C LEU A 105 -3.86 9.41 -15.33
N ARG A 106 -2.55 9.22 -15.12
CA ARG A 106 -1.52 9.89 -15.92
C ARG A 106 -1.55 9.48 -17.39
N ALA A 107 -1.93 8.24 -17.70
CA ALA A 107 -2.10 7.77 -19.08
C ALA A 107 -3.31 8.40 -19.79
N ILE A 108 -4.32 8.86 -19.03
CA ILE A 108 -5.48 9.59 -19.56
C ILE A 108 -5.14 11.06 -19.71
N ASP A 109 -4.72 11.70 -18.61
CA ASP A 109 -4.28 13.09 -18.55
C ASP A 109 -3.44 13.30 -17.28
N PRO A 110 -2.13 13.59 -17.39
CA PRO A 110 -1.25 13.87 -16.26
C PRO A 110 -1.76 14.96 -15.32
N ALA A 111 -2.44 15.97 -15.86
CA ALA A 111 -2.94 17.11 -15.09
C ALA A 111 -4.03 16.73 -14.08
N LEU A 112 -4.59 15.52 -14.16
CA LEU A 112 -5.54 15.01 -13.17
C LEU A 112 -4.88 14.67 -11.83
N VAL A 113 -3.61 14.28 -11.84
CA VAL A 113 -2.90 13.72 -10.68
C VAL A 113 -1.70 14.56 -10.26
N VAL A 114 -0.98 15.17 -11.22
CA VAL A 114 0.20 15.99 -10.94
C VAL A 114 0.03 17.35 -11.62
N PRO A 115 0.05 18.47 -10.86
CA PRO A 115 0.15 19.80 -11.46
C PRO A 115 1.44 19.91 -12.31
N PRO A 116 1.42 20.59 -13.48
CA PRO A 116 2.58 20.69 -14.36
C PRO A 116 3.86 21.18 -13.66
N GLU A 117 3.72 22.07 -12.68
CA GLU A 117 4.81 22.62 -11.88
C GLU A 117 5.41 21.65 -10.85
N LEU A 118 4.74 20.52 -10.58
CA LEU A 118 5.18 19.47 -9.65
C LEU A 118 5.56 18.16 -10.37
N GLU A 119 5.70 18.20 -11.71
CA GLU A 119 6.12 17.02 -12.48
C GLU A 119 7.46 16.48 -11.99
N LEU A 120 7.50 15.16 -11.78
CA LEU A 120 8.64 14.47 -11.25
C LEU A 120 9.54 13.94 -12.39
N PRO A 121 10.87 14.03 -12.24
CA PRO A 121 11.74 13.29 -13.13
C PRO A 121 11.54 11.78 -12.93
N TRP A 122 11.67 11.03 -14.02
CA TRP A 122 11.38 9.59 -14.08
C TRP A 122 11.91 8.75 -12.90
N PRO A 123 13.16 8.93 -12.42
CA PRO A 123 13.67 8.14 -11.29
C PRO A 123 12.91 8.38 -9.98
N ALA A 124 12.60 9.64 -9.67
CA ALA A 124 11.82 10.00 -8.48
C ALA A 124 10.39 9.48 -8.62
N ASP A 125 9.81 9.65 -9.80
CA ASP A 125 8.45 9.22 -10.06
C ASP A 125 8.26 7.71 -9.87
N LEU A 126 9.18 6.90 -10.42
CA LEU A 126 9.19 5.46 -10.19
C LEU A 126 9.39 5.10 -8.71
N SER A 127 10.22 5.85 -7.98
CA SER A 127 10.49 5.54 -6.58
C SER A 127 9.28 5.77 -5.69
N PHE A 128 8.41 6.74 -6.02
CA PHE A 128 7.15 6.97 -5.33
C PHE A 128 6.03 6.02 -5.79
N HIS A 129 5.87 5.84 -7.10
CA HIS A 129 4.63 5.28 -7.66
C HIS A 129 4.77 3.86 -8.23
N LEU A 130 5.94 3.23 -8.17
CA LEU A 130 6.14 1.85 -8.62
C LEU A 130 6.95 1.01 -7.63
N ALA A 131 8.07 1.55 -7.12
CA ALA A 131 9.00 0.79 -6.29
C ALA A 131 8.32 0.19 -5.03
N PRO A 132 7.47 0.89 -4.27
CA PRO A 132 6.78 0.32 -3.11
C PRO A 132 5.96 -0.92 -3.45
N THR A 133 5.20 -0.87 -4.55
CA THR A 133 4.46 -2.02 -5.08
C THR A 133 5.40 -3.17 -5.40
N VAL A 134 6.46 -2.94 -6.17
CA VAL A 134 7.40 -4.00 -6.56
C VAL A 134 8.02 -4.68 -5.34
N PHE A 135 8.52 -3.90 -4.39
CA PHE A 135 9.16 -4.44 -3.20
C PHE A 135 8.17 -5.19 -2.30
N LEU A 136 6.97 -4.65 -2.06
CA LEU A 136 5.94 -5.35 -1.28
C LEU A 136 5.46 -6.62 -1.96
N LEU A 137 5.34 -6.65 -3.29
CA LEU A 137 4.99 -7.87 -4.02
C LEU A 137 6.09 -8.92 -3.91
N LEU A 138 7.36 -8.54 -4.02
CA LEU A 138 8.48 -9.46 -3.80
C LEU A 138 8.45 -10.04 -2.38
N ASP A 139 8.24 -9.18 -1.38
CA ASP A 139 8.15 -9.60 0.02
C ASP A 139 6.97 -10.56 0.24
N ILE A 140 5.78 -10.20 -0.26
CA ILE A 140 4.60 -11.02 -0.16
C ILE A 140 4.80 -12.38 -0.84
N LEU A 141 5.24 -12.39 -2.10
CA LEU A 141 5.22 -13.59 -2.93
C LEU A 141 6.35 -14.55 -2.58
N LEU A 142 7.48 -14.05 -2.10
CA LEU A 142 8.69 -14.83 -1.88
C LEU A 142 9.01 -15.07 -0.40
N LEU A 143 8.73 -14.09 0.46
CA LEU A 143 9.18 -14.10 1.86
C LEU A 143 8.03 -14.34 2.84
N SER A 144 6.80 -13.94 2.53
CA SER A 144 5.70 -13.99 3.50
C SER A 144 4.99 -15.35 3.53
N PRO A 145 4.53 -15.83 4.70
CA PRO A 145 3.61 -16.95 4.77
C PRO A 145 2.27 -16.56 4.14
N PRO A 146 1.42 -17.55 3.78
CA PRO A 146 0.09 -17.27 3.24
C PRO A 146 -0.70 -16.47 4.27
N TRP A 147 -1.38 -15.42 3.79
CA TRP A 147 -2.37 -14.71 4.58
C TRP A 147 -3.76 -14.97 4.01
N SER A 148 -4.77 -14.93 4.89
CA SER A 148 -6.16 -14.97 4.45
C SER A 148 -7.00 -13.99 5.23
N ILE A 149 -7.09 -12.76 4.72
CA ILE A 149 -8.25 -11.92 4.99
C ILE A 149 -9.38 -12.38 4.06
N ARG A 150 -10.58 -12.57 4.61
CA ARG A 150 -11.77 -12.93 3.82
C ARG A 150 -12.26 -11.71 3.05
N ALA A 151 -13.07 -11.93 2.01
CA ALA A 151 -13.56 -10.84 1.14
C ALA A 151 -14.27 -9.72 1.94
N LEU A 152 -15.20 -10.07 2.84
CA LEU A 152 -15.97 -9.08 3.59
C LEU A 152 -15.11 -8.25 4.59
N PRO A 153 -14.25 -8.84 5.44
CA PRO A 153 -13.28 -8.08 6.21
C PRO A 153 -12.33 -7.23 5.36
N SER A 154 -11.92 -7.71 4.18
CA SER A 154 -11.09 -6.93 3.25
C SER A 154 -11.82 -5.69 2.74
N LEU A 155 -13.10 -5.81 2.39
CA LEU A 155 -13.94 -4.68 2.02
C LEU A 155 -14.10 -3.70 3.18
N GLY A 156 -14.37 -4.20 4.40
CA GLY A 156 -14.47 -3.37 5.59
C GLY A 156 -13.20 -2.55 5.86
N LEU A 157 -12.03 -3.19 5.80
CA LEU A 157 -10.73 -2.52 5.94
C LEU A 157 -10.50 -1.48 4.85
N SER A 158 -10.77 -1.83 3.59
CA SER A 158 -10.60 -0.93 2.45
C SER A 158 -11.51 0.29 2.53
N SER A 159 -12.77 0.09 2.94
CA SER A 159 -13.72 1.18 3.17
C SER A 159 -13.29 2.08 4.33
N ALA A 160 -12.79 1.51 5.42
CA ALA A 160 -12.29 2.30 6.54
C ALA A 160 -11.10 3.19 6.13
N ILE A 161 -10.17 2.66 5.33
CA ILE A 161 -9.03 3.42 4.80
C ILE A 161 -9.51 4.52 3.85
N ALA A 162 -10.41 4.21 2.92
CA ALA A 162 -10.95 5.19 1.98
C ALA A 162 -11.67 6.34 2.69
N ILE A 163 -12.49 6.04 3.69
CA ILE A 163 -13.19 7.05 4.50
C ILE A 163 -12.19 7.87 5.32
N ALA A 164 -11.24 7.22 6.01
CA ALA A 164 -10.23 7.92 6.79
C ALA A 164 -9.39 8.87 5.93
N TYR A 165 -8.99 8.42 4.74
CA TYR A 165 -8.23 9.25 3.81
C TYR A 165 -9.08 10.40 3.26
N TRP A 166 -10.37 10.16 2.96
CA TRP A 166 -11.27 11.21 2.52
C TRP A 166 -11.46 12.30 3.60
N LEU A 167 -11.66 11.90 4.86
CA LEU A 167 -11.75 12.87 5.95
C LEU A 167 -10.45 13.67 6.12
N TRP A 168 -9.30 12.99 5.98
CA TRP A 168 -7.99 13.63 6.06
C TRP A 168 -7.75 14.64 4.95
N ILE A 169 -8.07 14.31 3.69
CA ILE A 169 -7.85 15.24 2.58
C ILE A 169 -8.79 16.45 2.64
N GLU A 170 -10.05 16.29 3.07
CA GLU A 170 -10.96 17.44 3.26
C GLU A 170 -10.50 18.33 4.42
N LEU A 171 -9.92 17.76 5.48
CA LEU A 171 -9.27 18.56 6.54
C LEU A 171 -8.06 19.33 6.00
N CYS A 172 -7.24 18.71 5.17
CA CYS A 172 -6.12 19.41 4.54
C CYS A 172 -6.61 20.54 3.62
N PHE A 173 -7.66 20.28 2.83
CA PHE A 173 -8.28 21.30 1.99
C PHE A 173 -8.82 22.48 2.80
N SER A 174 -9.47 22.24 3.95
CA SER A 174 -10.03 23.32 4.77
C SER A 174 -8.96 24.26 5.36
N HIS A 175 -7.73 23.77 5.54
CA HIS A 175 -6.59 24.57 5.98
C HIS A 175 -5.81 25.21 4.82
N ASN A 176 -5.67 24.50 3.70
CA ASN A 176 -4.77 24.88 2.61
C ASN A 176 -5.46 25.64 1.48
N GLY A 177 -6.77 25.45 1.30
CA GLY A 177 -7.54 26.01 0.19
C GLY A 177 -7.33 25.30 -1.16
N PHE A 178 -6.57 24.20 -1.19
CA PHE A 178 -6.32 23.40 -2.38
C PHE A 178 -6.26 21.91 -2.06
N TYR A 179 -6.53 21.06 -3.06
CA TYR A 179 -6.37 19.61 -2.96
C TYR A 179 -4.98 19.19 -3.44
N PRO A 180 -4.37 18.14 -2.85
CA PRO A 180 -3.11 17.58 -3.34
C PRO A 180 -3.21 17.04 -4.77
N TYR A 181 -4.39 16.56 -5.18
CA TYR A 181 -4.64 16.11 -6.55
C TYR A 181 -5.65 17.03 -7.25
N PRO A 182 -5.32 17.58 -8.44
CA PRO A 182 -6.23 18.45 -9.18
C PRO A 182 -7.61 17.83 -9.46
N LEU A 183 -7.68 16.51 -9.69
CA LEU A 183 -8.92 15.78 -9.89
C LEU A 183 -9.98 16.12 -8.83
N PHE A 184 -9.62 16.24 -7.55
CA PHE A 184 -10.59 16.51 -6.50
C PHE A 184 -11.27 17.87 -6.64
N ALA A 185 -10.57 18.89 -7.17
CA ALA A 185 -11.16 20.19 -7.44
C ALA A 185 -12.20 20.16 -8.58
N LEU A 186 -12.07 19.21 -9.50
CA LEU A 186 -12.99 19.02 -10.63
C LEU A 186 -14.25 18.23 -10.25
N LEU A 187 -14.19 17.44 -9.17
CA LEU A 187 -15.27 16.55 -8.76
C LEU A 187 -16.21 17.22 -7.75
N HIS A 188 -17.51 17.22 -8.07
CA HIS A 188 -18.57 17.48 -7.08
C HIS A 188 -18.65 16.36 -6.04
N PHE A 189 -19.33 16.64 -4.93
CA PHE A 189 -19.45 15.72 -3.78
C PHE A 189 -19.87 14.30 -4.16
N SER A 190 -20.91 14.13 -4.98
CA SER A 190 -21.40 12.81 -5.41
C SER A 190 -20.34 12.02 -6.20
N HIS A 191 -19.56 12.68 -7.05
CA HIS A 191 -18.47 12.04 -7.78
C HIS A 191 -17.32 11.64 -6.85
N ARG A 192 -17.04 12.42 -5.80
CA ARG A 192 -16.07 12.03 -4.76
C ARG A 192 -16.54 10.81 -3.98
N VAL A 193 -17.82 10.76 -3.58
CA VAL A 193 -18.42 9.56 -2.95
C VAL A 193 -18.18 8.34 -3.84
N LEU A 194 -18.51 8.44 -5.13
CA LEU A 194 -18.34 7.36 -6.08
C LEU A 194 -16.86 6.95 -6.24
N LEU A 195 -15.95 7.93 -6.34
CA LEU A 195 -14.52 7.69 -6.44
C LEU A 195 -13.99 6.92 -5.24
N PHE A 196 -14.24 7.38 -4.02
CA PHE A 196 -13.77 6.72 -2.80
C PHE A 196 -14.40 5.34 -2.60
N ALA A 197 -15.69 5.18 -2.89
CA ALA A 197 -16.37 3.88 -2.84
C ALA A 197 -15.77 2.90 -3.87
N SER A 198 -15.49 3.37 -5.08
CA SER A 198 -14.87 2.56 -6.14
C SER A 198 -13.45 2.16 -5.77
N CYS A 199 -12.66 3.06 -5.17
CA CYS A 199 -11.32 2.75 -4.66
C CYS A 199 -11.37 1.70 -3.54
N ALA A 200 -12.34 1.76 -2.62
CA ALA A 200 -12.50 0.76 -1.56
C ALA A 200 -12.82 -0.63 -2.14
N VAL A 201 -13.72 -0.71 -3.11
CA VAL A 201 -14.05 -1.96 -3.82
C VAL A 201 -12.84 -2.47 -4.60
N ALA A 202 -12.13 -1.59 -5.31
CA ALA A 202 -10.93 -1.93 -6.07
C ALA A 202 -9.83 -2.49 -5.17
N MET A 203 -9.53 -1.85 -4.03
CA MET A 203 -8.56 -2.34 -3.06
C MET A 203 -8.94 -3.72 -2.52
N ALA A 204 -10.21 -3.95 -2.19
CA ALA A 204 -10.69 -5.26 -1.74
C ALA A 204 -10.53 -6.32 -2.83
N GLY A 205 -10.85 -5.98 -4.09
CA GLY A 205 -10.62 -6.83 -5.26
C GLY A 205 -9.15 -7.15 -5.46
N LEU A 206 -8.26 -6.16 -5.31
CA LEU A 206 -6.81 -6.34 -5.38
C LEU A 206 -6.31 -7.28 -4.28
N THR A 207 -6.83 -7.20 -3.06
CA THR A 207 -6.50 -8.16 -2.00
C THR A 207 -6.87 -9.59 -2.38
N SER A 208 -8.06 -9.80 -2.98
CA SER A 208 -8.47 -11.12 -3.49
C SER A 208 -7.61 -11.59 -4.67
N ALA A 209 -7.23 -10.68 -5.57
CA ALA A 209 -6.35 -10.97 -6.69
C ALA A 209 -4.95 -11.36 -6.20
N LEU A 210 -4.37 -10.62 -5.25
CA LEU A 210 -3.07 -10.91 -4.66
C LEU A 210 -3.05 -12.26 -3.94
N LYS A 211 -4.15 -12.64 -3.26
CA LYS A 211 -4.29 -13.99 -2.70
C LYS A 211 -4.24 -15.06 -3.80
N THR A 212 -4.87 -14.81 -4.93
CA THR A 212 -4.87 -15.73 -6.09
C THR A 212 -3.48 -15.82 -6.70
N VAL A 213 -2.81 -14.69 -6.93
CA VAL A 213 -1.42 -14.65 -7.41
C VAL A 213 -0.48 -15.37 -6.45
N TYR A 214 -0.62 -15.14 -5.15
CA TYR A 214 0.16 -15.85 -4.13
C TYR A 214 -0.05 -17.36 -4.21
N ALA A 215 -1.29 -17.81 -4.35
CA ALA A 215 -1.63 -19.22 -4.46
C ALA A 215 -1.03 -19.86 -5.73
N LEU A 216 -1.13 -19.18 -6.88
CA LEU A 216 -0.53 -19.61 -8.15
C LEU A 216 1.00 -19.68 -8.06
N VAL A 217 1.62 -18.66 -7.47
CA VAL A 217 3.07 -18.60 -7.31
C VAL A 217 3.53 -19.63 -6.27
N ASN A 218 2.81 -19.91 -5.19
CA ASN A 218 3.29 -20.77 -4.11
C ASN A 218 2.71 -22.19 -4.11
N GLY A 219 1.90 -22.55 -5.12
CA GLY A 219 1.34 -23.89 -5.28
C GLY A 219 0.31 -24.25 -4.19
N VAL A 220 -0.53 -23.28 -3.81
CA VAL A 220 -1.54 -23.45 -2.75
C VAL A 220 -2.93 -23.58 -3.37
N ASP A 221 -3.70 -24.59 -2.98
CA ASP A 221 -5.13 -24.61 -3.29
C ASP A 221 -5.83 -23.51 -2.48
N ILE A 222 -6.51 -22.57 -3.17
CA ILE A 222 -7.34 -21.57 -2.50
C ILE A 222 -8.56 -22.31 -1.92
N PRO A 223 -8.72 -22.40 -0.58
CA PRO A 223 -9.89 -23.07 -0.03
C PRO A 223 -11.13 -22.28 -0.46
N ALA A 224 -12.08 -22.95 -1.12
CA ALA A 224 -13.37 -22.36 -1.44
C ALA A 224 -13.97 -21.77 -0.16
N GLU A 225 -14.38 -20.48 -0.18
CA GLU A 225 -14.98 -19.86 0.99
C GLU A 225 -16.24 -20.64 1.37
N ARG A 226 -16.22 -21.32 2.53
CA ARG A 226 -17.42 -21.98 3.04
C ARG A 226 -18.47 -20.90 3.35
N PRO A 227 -19.70 -21.02 2.83
CA PRO A 227 -20.76 -20.06 3.13
C PRO A 227 -20.99 -20.03 4.64
N VAL A 228 -21.17 -18.83 5.18
CA VAL A 228 -21.52 -18.62 6.59
C VAL A 228 -22.84 -19.34 6.83
N LYS A 229 -22.81 -20.47 7.55
CA LYS A 229 -24.03 -21.10 8.05
C LYS A 229 -24.68 -20.12 9.02
N LEU A 230 -25.72 -19.41 8.59
CA LEU A 230 -26.61 -18.72 9.50
C LEU A 230 -27.19 -19.79 10.44
N GLN A 231 -26.69 -19.83 11.68
CA GLN A 231 -27.36 -20.56 12.75
C GLN A 231 -28.70 -19.86 12.96
N ARG A 232 -29.77 -20.46 12.43
CA ARG A 232 -31.14 -20.14 12.83
C ARG A 232 -31.21 -20.37 14.33
N ARG A 233 -31.27 -19.28 15.11
CA ARG A 233 -31.65 -19.34 16.51
C ARG A 233 -33.06 -19.90 16.57
N LYS A 234 -33.23 -21.03 17.27
CA LYS A 234 -34.54 -21.54 17.68
C LYS A 234 -35.03 -20.75 18.87
#